data_AF-A0A8H6L6P2-F1
#
_entry.id   AF-A0A8H6L6P2-F1
#
_cell.length_a   1.000
_cell.length_b   1.000
_cell.length_c   1.000
_cell.angle_alpha   90.00
_cell.angle_beta   90.00
_cell.angle_gamma   90.00
#
_symmetry.space_group_name_H-M   'P 1'
#
loop_
_entity.id
_entity.type
_entity.pdbx_description
1 polymer ?
#
loop_
_entity_poly.entity_id
_entity_poly.type
_entity_poly.pdbx_seq_one_letter_code
_entity_poly.pdbx_strand_id
1 'polypeptide(L)'
;MLSRRLATARPLTHLLRNPVTYRPQIRYLSQADIEDPNMNGGYINPPAIPRQFRDPYADWWDKQERRNYGEPVHEDNDILGVFSPEEYTHFKPGWGAVCLGIFVATFLGLVTVVGVYYPDMPAVRRGYEGGLDRELGGEGAVLARTEDGVD
;
A
#
# COMPACT_ATOMS: atom_id res chain seq x y z
N MET A 1 -30.68 55.06 -20.94
CA MET A 1 -29.23 55.07 -20.59
C MET A 1 -28.83 53.63 -20.30
N LEU A 2 -28.20 52.93 -21.25
CA LEU A 2 -27.78 51.53 -21.12
C LEU A 2 -26.26 51.48 -21.05
N SER A 3 -25.72 51.08 -19.90
CA SER A 3 -24.28 50.90 -19.67
C SER A 3 -23.92 49.42 -19.87
N ARG A 4 -23.21 49.11 -20.96
CA ARG A 4 -22.58 47.81 -21.19
C ARG A 4 -21.22 47.81 -20.50
N ARG A 5 -21.06 46.96 -19.48
CA ARG A 5 -19.73 46.57 -18.97
C ARG A 5 -19.39 45.21 -19.55
N LEU A 6 -18.43 45.16 -20.47
CA LEU A 6 -17.82 43.92 -20.93
C LEU A 6 -16.74 43.53 -19.91
N ALA A 7 -16.96 42.43 -19.21
CA ALA A 7 -15.92 41.80 -18.39
C ALA A 7 -14.99 41.01 -19.33
N THR A 8 -13.75 41.46 -19.46
CA THR A 8 -12.71 40.71 -20.19
C THR A 8 -12.19 39.58 -19.30
N ALA A 9 -12.55 38.33 -19.61
CA ALA A 9 -11.98 37.16 -18.96
C ALA A 9 -10.56 36.91 -19.50
N ARG A 10 -9.55 36.94 -18.61
CA ARG A 10 -8.19 36.46 -18.92
C ARG A 10 -8.19 34.93 -18.95
N PRO A 11 -7.62 34.26 -19.96
CA PRO A 11 -7.50 32.81 -19.95
C PRO A 11 -6.43 32.39 -18.91
N LEU A 12 -6.83 31.57 -17.95
CA LEU A 12 -5.94 30.88 -17.02
C LEU A 12 -5.17 29.79 -17.78
N THR A 13 -4.01 30.14 -18.34
CA THR A 13 -3.12 29.18 -19.04
C THR A 13 -2.08 28.53 -18.12
N HIS A 14 -2.16 28.71 -16.81
CA HIS A 14 -1.11 28.31 -15.87
C HIS A 14 -1.33 26.93 -15.18
N LEU A 15 -2.04 26.00 -15.83
CA LEU A 15 -2.31 24.66 -15.28
C LEU A 15 -1.71 23.50 -16.08
N LEU A 16 -1.00 23.75 -17.18
CA LEU A 16 -0.27 22.71 -17.89
C LEU A 16 1.18 22.62 -17.38
N ARG A 17 1.35 22.31 -16.09
CA ARG A 17 2.65 21.87 -15.59
C ARG A 17 2.71 20.35 -15.80
N ASN A 18 3.60 19.90 -16.69
CA ASN A 18 3.88 18.47 -16.83
C ASN A 18 4.18 17.90 -15.44
N PRO A 19 3.50 16.81 -15.01
CA PRO A 19 3.89 16.14 -13.78
C PRO A 19 5.33 15.66 -13.98
N VAL A 20 6.25 16.16 -13.16
CA VAL A 20 7.58 15.58 -13.05
C VAL A 20 7.36 14.12 -12.68
N THR A 21 7.58 13.23 -13.63
CA THR A 21 7.47 11.79 -13.41
C THR A 21 8.69 11.42 -12.56
N TYR A 22 8.51 11.38 -11.25
CA TYR A 22 9.52 10.82 -10.35
C TYR A 22 9.59 9.33 -10.67
N ARG A 23 10.52 8.94 -11.55
CA ARG A 23 10.87 7.53 -11.71
C ARG A 23 11.66 7.16 -10.47
N PRO A 24 11.14 6.33 -9.55
CA PRO A 24 11.99 5.80 -8.50
C PRO A 24 13.13 5.07 -9.20
N GLN A 25 14.37 5.48 -8.93
CA GLN A 25 15.53 4.71 -9.32
C GLN A 25 15.47 3.41 -8.50
N ILE A 26 14.96 2.34 -9.11
CA ILE A 26 15.01 1.01 -8.51
C ILE A 26 16.48 0.60 -8.57
N ARG A 27 17.25 0.87 -7.51
CA ARG A 27 18.57 0.27 -7.33
C ARG A 27 18.33 -1.22 -7.07
N TYR A 28 18.80 -2.07 -7.98
CA TYR A 28 18.82 -3.51 -7.75
C TYR A 28 19.82 -3.82 -6.64
N LEU A 29 19.56 -4.84 -5.82
CA LEU A 29 20.48 -5.29 -4.76
C LEU A 29 21.90 -5.58 -5.31
N SER A 30 21.99 -5.96 -6.58
CA SER A 30 23.25 -6.19 -7.31
C SER A 30 24.07 -4.91 -7.60
N GLN A 31 23.47 -3.73 -7.43
CA GLN A 31 24.10 -2.44 -7.70
C GLN A 31 24.68 -1.79 -6.42
N ALA A 32 24.33 -2.29 -5.24
CA ALA A 32 24.72 -1.68 -3.96
C ALA A 32 26.24 -1.75 -3.69
N ASP A 33 26.95 -2.71 -4.29
CA ASP A 33 28.38 -2.95 -4.05
C ASP A 33 29.29 -2.63 -5.26
N ILE A 34 28.74 -2.06 -6.35
CA ILE A 34 29.59 -1.58 -7.44
C ILE A 34 30.05 -0.19 -7.03
N GLU A 35 31.19 -0.11 -6.34
CA GLU A 35 31.95 1.14 -6.24
C GLU A 35 32.29 1.58 -7.67
N ASP A 36 31.43 2.42 -8.26
CA ASP A 36 31.75 3.08 -9.52
C ASP A 36 32.79 4.17 -9.18
N PRO A 37 34.06 3.99 -9.60
CA PRO A 37 35.14 4.90 -9.24
C PRO A 37 34.91 6.33 -9.70
N ASN A 38 33.98 6.56 -10.64
CA ASN A 38 33.69 7.86 -11.23
C ASN A 38 32.38 8.50 -10.73
N MET A 39 31.59 7.83 -9.89
CA MET A 39 30.27 8.35 -9.49
C MET A 39 30.23 9.02 -8.11
N ASN A 40 31.08 8.62 -7.16
CA ASN A 40 30.98 9.10 -5.78
C ASN A 40 31.91 10.28 -5.42
N GLY A 41 32.60 10.88 -6.41
CA GLY A 41 33.40 12.09 -6.21
C GLY A 41 34.50 12.01 -5.14
N GLY A 42 34.95 10.81 -4.78
CA GLY A 42 35.92 10.59 -3.70
C GLY A 42 35.34 10.62 -2.28
N TYR A 43 34.01 10.58 -2.14
CA TYR A 43 33.35 10.45 -0.84
C TYR A 43 33.67 9.09 -0.21
N ILE A 44 33.99 9.10 1.09
CA ILE A 44 34.25 7.87 1.84
C ILE A 44 32.89 7.22 2.11
N ASN A 45 32.59 6.13 1.41
CA ASN A 45 31.36 5.37 1.62
C ASN A 45 31.62 4.23 2.62
N PRO A 46 31.19 4.35 3.90
CA PRO A 46 31.28 3.24 4.86
C PRO A 46 30.40 2.05 4.41
N PRO A 47 30.48 0.87 5.05
CA PRO A 47 29.62 -0.26 4.70
C PRO A 47 28.12 0.02 4.89
N ALA A 48 27.28 -0.55 4.02
CA ALA A 48 25.83 -0.43 4.03
C ALA A 48 25.17 -1.22 5.17
N ILE A 49 25.31 -0.73 6.41
CA ILE A 49 24.75 -1.38 7.61
C ILE A 49 23.61 -0.53 8.17
N PRO A 50 22.37 -1.05 8.24
CA PRO A 50 21.26 -0.35 8.86
C PRO A 50 21.55 0.02 10.31
N ARG A 51 21.24 1.26 10.69
CA ARG A 51 21.51 1.78 12.03
C ARG A 51 20.71 1.05 13.12
N GLN A 52 19.61 0.41 12.76
CA GLN A 52 18.83 -0.42 13.68
C GLN A 52 19.62 -1.58 14.30
N PHE A 53 20.70 -2.04 13.67
CA PHE A 53 21.55 -3.11 14.18
C PHE A 53 22.73 -2.61 15.03
N ARG A 54 22.92 -1.30 15.12
CA ARG A 54 23.90 -0.73 16.05
C ARG A 54 23.45 -0.94 17.48
N ASP A 55 24.41 -1.07 18.39
CA ASP A 55 24.15 -1.27 19.82
C ASP A 55 23.22 -0.16 20.35
N PRO A 56 22.00 -0.50 20.81
CA PRO A 56 21.05 0.49 21.32
C PRO A 56 21.47 1.08 22.68
N TYR A 57 22.41 0.46 23.39
CA TYR A 57 22.84 0.87 24.72
C TYR A 57 24.17 1.63 24.73
N ALA A 58 24.83 1.76 23.58
CA ALA A 58 26.08 2.50 23.47
C ALA A 58 25.87 4.02 23.69
N ASP A 59 26.94 4.70 24.11
CA ASP A 59 26.90 6.13 24.43
C ASP A 59 26.99 7.01 23.16
N TRP A 60 25.98 6.93 22.29
CA TRP A 60 25.92 7.75 21.08
C TRP A 60 25.74 9.24 21.36
N TRP A 61 26.35 10.09 20.53
CA TRP A 61 26.09 11.55 20.54
C TRP A 61 24.65 11.88 20.14
N ASP A 62 24.19 11.29 19.03
CA ASP A 62 22.79 11.28 18.61
C ASP A 62 22.17 9.96 19.05
N LYS A 63 21.40 10.01 20.14
CA LYS A 63 20.74 8.83 20.72
C LYS A 63 19.66 8.25 19.81
N GLN A 64 18.98 9.07 19.03
CA GLN A 64 17.87 8.64 18.20
C GLN A 64 18.36 7.90 16.97
N GLU A 65 19.35 8.46 16.27
CA GLU A 65 19.94 7.83 15.09
C GLU A 65 21.05 6.83 15.40
N ARG A 66 21.47 6.69 16.68
CA ARG A 66 22.61 5.85 17.08
C ARG A 66 23.89 6.22 16.32
N ARG A 67 24.24 7.52 16.35
CA ARG A 67 25.32 8.12 15.57
C ARG A 67 26.24 9.01 16.41
N ASN A 68 27.53 8.98 16.13
CA ASN A 68 28.52 9.90 16.71
C ASN A 68 28.76 11.13 15.83
N TYR A 69 29.19 12.24 16.44
CA TYR A 69 29.55 13.44 15.70
C TYR A 69 30.79 13.20 14.83
N GLY A 70 30.75 13.62 13.57
CA GLY A 70 31.87 13.50 12.63
C GLY A 70 32.13 12.10 12.08
N GLU A 71 31.30 11.09 12.40
CA GLU A 71 31.42 9.78 11.75
C GLU A 71 31.04 9.86 10.25
N PRO A 72 31.74 9.16 9.35
CA PRO A 72 31.32 9.02 7.96
C PRO A 72 29.92 8.40 7.87
N VAL A 73 29.11 8.91 6.95
CA VAL A 73 27.72 8.48 6.73
C VAL A 73 27.66 7.76 5.39
N HIS A 74 26.93 6.65 5.31
CA HIS A 74 26.72 5.95 4.04
C HIS A 74 25.99 6.85 3.05
N GLU A 75 26.26 6.75 1.75
CA GLU A 75 25.56 7.56 0.73
C GLU A 75 24.02 7.38 0.82
N ASP A 76 23.58 6.13 0.86
CA ASP A 76 22.19 5.70 1.00
C ASP A 76 21.69 5.69 2.48
N ASN A 77 22.12 6.68 3.28
CA ASN A 77 21.72 6.74 4.70
C ASN A 77 20.22 7.00 4.92
N ASP A 78 19.50 7.48 3.91
CA ASP A 78 18.05 7.65 3.93
C ASP A 78 17.30 6.31 4.04
N ILE A 79 17.86 5.22 3.48
CA ILE A 79 17.32 3.86 3.59
C ILE A 79 17.99 3.01 4.69
N LEU A 80 19.15 3.43 5.19
CA LEU A 80 19.88 2.76 6.29
C LEU A 80 19.65 3.42 7.66
N GLY A 81 18.91 4.52 7.73
CA GLY A 81 18.64 5.27 8.96
C GLY A 81 17.74 4.52 9.94
N VAL A 82 17.59 5.04 11.16
CA VAL A 82 16.71 4.42 12.17
C VAL A 82 15.22 4.58 11.81
N PHE A 83 14.87 5.61 11.04
CA PHE A 83 13.51 5.83 10.55
C PHE A 83 13.16 5.09 9.25
N SER A 84 14.11 4.34 8.70
CA SER A 84 13.87 3.48 7.55
C SER A 84 13.06 2.24 7.98
N PRO A 85 12.38 1.54 7.04
CA PRO A 85 11.66 0.31 7.37
C PRO A 85 12.55 -0.70 8.10
N GLU A 86 12.01 -1.37 9.11
CA GLU A 86 12.75 -2.32 9.92
C GLU A 86 13.21 -3.53 9.09
N GLU A 87 14.48 -3.91 9.22
CA GLU A 87 14.98 -5.18 8.68
C GLU A 87 14.75 -6.31 9.68
N TYR A 88 13.96 -7.30 9.25
CA TYR A 88 13.56 -8.44 10.06
C TYR A 88 14.57 -9.60 9.96
N THR A 89 15.08 -10.08 11.11
CA THR A 89 16.20 -11.06 11.15
C THR A 89 15.82 -12.46 11.62
N HIS A 90 14.60 -12.68 12.11
CA HIS A 90 14.23 -13.98 12.68
C HIS A 90 14.13 -15.09 11.61
N PHE A 91 13.67 -14.76 10.40
CA PHE A 91 13.69 -15.67 9.25
C PHE A 91 13.83 -14.90 7.94
N LYS A 92 14.25 -15.62 6.87
CA LYS A 92 14.40 -15.05 5.53
C LYS A 92 13.03 -14.62 4.96
N PRO A 93 12.94 -13.54 4.16
CA PRO A 93 11.68 -13.08 3.57
C PRO A 93 10.89 -14.16 2.82
N GLY A 94 11.59 -15.05 2.10
CA GLY A 94 10.95 -16.17 1.39
C GLY A 94 10.24 -17.15 2.34
N TRP A 95 10.80 -17.40 3.52
CA TRP A 95 10.13 -18.24 4.52
C TRP A 95 8.94 -17.52 5.17
N GLY A 96 9.06 -16.20 5.37
CA GLY A 96 7.94 -15.36 5.81
C GLY A 96 6.75 -15.43 4.86
N ALA A 97 7.01 -15.39 3.56
CA ALA A 97 5.98 -15.55 2.54
C ALA A 97 5.32 -16.94 2.58
N VAL A 98 6.10 -18.00 2.84
CA VAL A 98 5.57 -19.35 3.04
C VAL A 98 4.66 -19.41 4.26
N CYS A 99 5.10 -18.90 5.42
CA CYS A 99 4.29 -18.86 6.64
C CYS A 99 2.97 -18.11 6.43
N LEU A 100 3.03 -16.91 5.81
CA LEU A 100 1.85 -16.11 5.50
C LEU A 100 0.91 -16.83 4.52
N GLY A 101 1.47 -17.43 3.46
CA GLY A 101 0.70 -18.18 2.47
C GLY A 101 -0.03 -19.37 3.09
N ILE A 102 0.64 -20.14 3.95
CA ILE A 102 0.03 -21.26 4.68
C ILE A 102 -1.07 -20.77 5.61
N PHE A 103 -0.84 -19.67 6.34
CA PHE A 103 -1.87 -19.08 7.20
C PHE A 103 -3.12 -18.69 6.41
N VAL A 104 -2.95 -17.94 5.31
CA VAL A 104 -4.07 -17.51 4.47
C VAL A 104 -4.78 -18.71 3.84
N ALA A 105 -4.03 -19.68 3.31
CA ALA A 105 -4.60 -20.87 2.69
C ALA A 105 -5.39 -21.74 3.68
N THR A 106 -4.87 -21.93 4.89
CA THR A 106 -5.56 -22.71 5.93
C THR A 106 -6.80 -21.99 6.45
N PHE A 107 -6.71 -20.68 6.69
CA PHE A 107 -7.85 -19.88 7.12
C PHE A 107 -8.97 -19.86 6.08
N LEU A 108 -8.65 -19.50 4.83
CA LEU A 108 -9.65 -19.47 3.75
C LEU A 108 -10.17 -20.86 3.43
N GLY A 109 -9.31 -21.89 3.44
CA GLY A 109 -9.73 -23.28 3.27
C GLY A 109 -10.75 -23.70 4.32
N LEU A 110 -10.53 -23.37 5.59
CA LEU A 110 -11.48 -23.64 6.67
C LEU A 110 -12.80 -22.89 6.46
N VAL A 111 -12.75 -21.60 6.14
CA VAL A 111 -13.95 -20.78 5.88
C VAL A 111 -14.76 -21.35 4.72
N THR A 112 -14.10 -21.77 3.64
CA THR A 112 -14.77 -22.40 2.49
C THR A 112 -15.42 -23.72 2.88
N VAL A 113 -14.72 -24.59 3.61
CA VAL A 113 -15.29 -25.87 4.08
C VAL A 113 -16.51 -25.61 4.95
N VAL A 114 -16.40 -24.72 5.93
CA VAL A 114 -17.54 -24.35 6.77
C VAL A 114 -18.68 -23.81 5.92
N GLY A 115 -18.43 -22.87 4.99
CA GLY A 115 -19.46 -22.30 4.13
C GLY A 115 -20.18 -23.31 3.24
N VAL A 116 -19.52 -24.40 2.83
CA VAL A 116 -20.13 -25.47 2.02
C VAL A 116 -20.97 -26.43 2.86
N TYR A 117 -20.54 -26.74 4.09
CA TYR A 117 -21.20 -27.74 4.94
C TYR A 117 -22.17 -27.15 5.97
N TYR A 118 -22.12 -25.85 6.21
CA TYR A 118 -23.01 -25.21 7.16
C TYR A 118 -24.45 -25.23 6.62
N PRO A 119 -25.43 -25.72 7.39
CA PRO A 119 -26.80 -25.80 6.93
C PRO A 119 -27.38 -24.41 6.67
N ASP A 120 -28.23 -24.31 5.65
CA ASP A 120 -28.99 -23.09 5.39
C ASP A 120 -29.86 -22.71 6.59
N MET A 121 -30.19 -21.42 6.67
CA MET A 121 -31.07 -20.89 7.71
C MET A 121 -32.37 -21.72 7.75
N PRO A 122 -32.81 -22.20 8.94
CA PRO A 122 -34.04 -22.99 9.08
C PRO A 122 -35.29 -22.10 9.02
N ALA A 123 -35.33 -21.17 8.07
CA ALA A 123 -36.44 -20.27 7.81
C ALA A 123 -36.61 -20.13 6.30
N VAL A 124 -37.85 -20.18 5.85
CA VAL A 124 -38.17 -19.84 4.46
C VAL A 124 -37.87 -18.35 4.26
N ARG A 125 -37.15 -17.99 3.18
CA ARG A 125 -36.92 -16.57 2.90
C ARG A 125 -38.26 -15.89 2.63
N ARG A 126 -38.42 -14.67 3.13
CA ARG A 126 -39.63 -13.87 2.94
C ARG A 126 -39.91 -13.67 1.45
N GLY A 127 -41.10 -14.08 1.01
CA GLY A 127 -41.66 -13.69 -0.28
C GLY A 127 -42.49 -12.42 -0.17
N TYR A 128 -42.71 -11.79 -1.31
CA TYR A 128 -43.53 -10.58 -1.44
C TYR A 128 -44.59 -10.79 -2.52
N GLU A 129 -45.82 -10.32 -2.26
CA GLU A 129 -46.93 -10.34 -3.21
C GLU A 129 -46.52 -9.63 -4.52
N GLY A 130 -46.72 -10.31 -5.66
CA GLY A 130 -46.37 -9.78 -6.98
C GLY A 130 -44.90 -9.39 -7.18
N GLY A 131 -43.98 -9.87 -6.33
CA GLY A 131 -42.55 -9.55 -6.42
C GLY A 131 -42.22 -8.07 -6.24
N LEU A 132 -43.13 -7.29 -5.64
CA LEU A 132 -43.02 -5.83 -5.51
C LEU A 132 -42.83 -5.10 -6.86
N ASP A 133 -43.38 -5.63 -7.96
CA ASP A 133 -43.19 -5.08 -9.31
C ASP A 133 -43.47 -3.57 -9.36
N ARG A 134 -44.63 -3.14 -8.84
CA ARG A 134 -45.04 -1.74 -8.85
C ARG A 134 -44.16 -0.86 -7.96
N GLU A 135 -43.74 -1.37 -6.82
CA GLU A 135 -42.92 -0.66 -5.83
C GLU A 135 -41.45 -0.55 -6.26
N LEU A 136 -40.95 -1.50 -7.07
CA LEU A 136 -39.57 -1.56 -7.54
C LEU A 136 -39.33 -0.83 -8.88
N GLY A 137 -40.36 -0.28 -9.49
CA GLY A 137 -40.25 0.56 -10.69
C GLY A 137 -41.01 0.04 -11.92
N GLY A 138 -41.77 -1.05 -11.78
CA GLY A 138 -42.62 -1.62 -12.81
C GLY A 138 -41.83 -2.31 -13.92
N GLU A 139 -42.43 -2.35 -15.11
CA GLU A 139 -41.97 -3.12 -16.26
C GLU A 139 -40.46 -2.92 -16.55
N GLY A 140 -39.68 -3.99 -16.35
CA GLY A 140 -38.22 -4.02 -16.54
C GLY A 140 -37.39 -3.93 -15.26
N ALA A 141 -38.01 -3.76 -14.09
CA ALA A 141 -37.33 -3.84 -12.79
C ALA A 141 -37.05 -5.30 -12.38
N VAL A 142 -35.95 -5.53 -11.65
CA VAL A 142 -35.66 -6.85 -11.06
C VAL A 142 -36.63 -7.08 -9.90
N LEU A 143 -37.50 -8.08 -10.03
CA LEU A 143 -38.49 -8.43 -9.02
C LEU A 143 -37.86 -8.99 -7.75
N ALA A 144 -38.50 -8.72 -6.62
CA ALA A 144 -38.21 -9.43 -5.38
C ALA A 144 -38.80 -10.85 -5.43
N ARG A 145 -38.26 -11.76 -4.60
CA ARG A 145 -38.78 -13.12 -4.47
C ARG A 145 -40.28 -13.12 -4.19
N THR A 146 -41.04 -13.85 -4.99
CA THR A 146 -42.49 -14.00 -4.86
C THR A 146 -42.86 -14.91 -3.68
N GLU A 147 -44.07 -14.72 -3.13
CA GLU A 147 -44.61 -15.59 -2.08
C GLU A 147 -44.95 -17.01 -2.58
N ASP A 148 -45.27 -17.14 -3.87
CA ASP A 148 -45.62 -18.41 -4.53
C ASP A 148 -44.44 -19.36 -4.70
N GLY A 149 -43.21 -18.90 -4.44
CA GLY A 149 -42.00 -19.72 -4.52
C GLY A 149 -41.66 -20.21 -5.93
N VAL A 150 -42.30 -19.63 -6.96
CA VAL A 150 -41.97 -19.83 -8.36
C VAL A 150 -41.01 -18.71 -8.74
N ASP A 151 -39.72 -19.06 -8.83
CA ASP A 151 -38.66 -18.20 -9.37
C ASP A 151 -38.81 -18.06 -10.90
#